data_AF-A0A7S1S1V1-F1
#
_entry.id   AF-A0A7S1S1V1-F1
#
_cell.length_a   1.000
_cell.length_b   1.000
_cell.length_c   1.000
_cell.angle_alpha   90.00
_cell.angle_beta   90.00
_cell.angle_gamma   90.00
#
_symmetry.space_group_name_H-M   'P 1'
#
loop_
_entity.id
_entity.type
_entity.pdbx_description
1 polymer ?
#
loop_
_entity_poly.entity_id
_entity_poly.type
_entity_poly.pdbx_seq_one_letter_code
_entity_poly.pdbx_strand_id
1 'polypeptide(L)'
;WQAKHKEYNNSAAKKAKDEKRRKHEESKKGGDDAIEEEAANDAEDVDIFSVEDICDVGNGEPLFSNFGFEDWALLQLRFDLYTLQLAFKKDVDDEERIGITEAHMAFYYNKYYKKQL
;
A
#
# COMPACT_ATOMS: atom_id res chain seq x y z
N TRP A 1 3.51 -5.25 -9.70
CA TRP A 1 3.04 -4.20 -8.77
C TRP A 1 3.41 -2.80 -9.26
N GLN A 2 4.68 -2.36 -9.15
CA GLN A 2 5.07 -0.99 -9.57
C GLN A 2 4.83 -0.69 -11.07
N ALA A 3 5.03 -1.66 -11.97
CA ALA A 3 4.70 -1.50 -13.39
C ALA A 3 3.19 -1.26 -13.60
N LYS A 4 2.35 -2.10 -12.99
CA LYS A 4 0.88 -1.96 -13.01
C LYS A 4 0.41 -0.63 -12.42
N HIS A 5 1.03 -0.18 -11.32
CA HIS A 5 0.76 1.13 -10.71
C HIS A 5 1.04 2.26 -11.70
N LYS A 6 2.22 2.23 -12.34
CA LYS A 6 2.62 3.22 -13.34
C LYS A 6 1.74 3.18 -14.59
N GLU A 7 1.37 2.00 -15.07
CA GLU A 7 0.45 1.83 -16.20
C GLU A 7 -0.93 2.44 -15.91
N TYR A 8 -1.51 2.11 -14.75
CA TYR A 8 -2.79 2.68 -14.33
C TYR A 8 -2.71 4.21 -14.17
N ASN A 9 -1.65 4.73 -13.54
CA ASN A 9 -1.47 6.17 -13.36
C ASN A 9 -1.37 6.96 -14.67
N ASN A 10 -0.93 6.31 -15.75
CA ASN A 10 -0.87 6.90 -17.08
C ASN A 10 -2.14 6.68 -17.93
N SER A 11 -3.07 5.84 -17.44
CA SER A 11 -4.27 5.43 -18.17
C SER A 11 -5.30 6.54 -18.32
N ALA A 12 -6.18 6.41 -19.32
CA ALA A 12 -7.33 7.30 -19.48
C ALA A 12 -8.32 7.18 -18.29
N ALA A 13 -8.46 5.98 -17.72
CA ALA A 13 -9.32 5.73 -16.57
C ALA A 13 -8.91 6.58 -15.35
N LYS A 14 -7.61 6.61 -15.03
CA LYS A 14 -7.10 7.43 -13.93
C LYS A 14 -7.28 8.93 -14.19
N LYS A 15 -6.96 9.40 -15.41
CA LYS A 15 -7.16 10.82 -15.78
C LYS A 15 -8.62 11.25 -15.66
N ALA A 16 -9.55 10.42 -16.11
CA ALA A 16 -10.98 10.68 -15.97
C ALA A 16 -11.43 10.68 -14.50
N LYS A 17 -10.90 9.76 -13.67
CA LYS A 17 -11.18 9.70 -12.22
C LYS A 17 -10.66 10.97 -11.51
N ASP A 18 -9.45 11.41 -11.82
CA ASP A 18 -8.84 12.61 -11.22
C ASP A 18 -9.57 13.90 -11.66
N GLU A 19 -10.01 13.99 -12.92
CA GLU A 19 -10.81 15.13 -13.38
C GLU A 19 -12.18 15.20 -12.69
N LYS A 20 -12.86 14.04 -12.53
CA LYS A 20 -14.11 13.96 -11.76
C LYS A 20 -13.88 14.38 -10.30
N ARG A 21 -12.81 13.91 -9.66
CA ARG A 21 -12.48 14.26 -8.27
C ARG A 21 -12.25 15.77 -8.12
N ARG A 22 -11.49 16.38 -9.03
CA ARG A 22 -11.24 17.83 -9.01
C ARG A 22 -12.53 18.65 -9.16
N LYS A 23 -13.41 18.28 -10.11
CA LYS A 23 -14.71 18.95 -10.29
C LYS A 23 -15.60 18.84 -9.04
N HIS A 24 -15.59 17.69 -8.38
CA HIS A 24 -16.33 17.47 -7.14
C HIS A 24 -15.76 18.24 -5.94
N GLU A 25 -14.43 18.32 -5.80
CA GLU A 25 -13.78 19.15 -4.78
C GLU A 25 -14.06 20.65 -4.98
N GLU A 26 -14.14 21.11 -6.24
CA GLU A 26 -14.50 22.49 -6.61
C GLU A 26 -15.98 22.80 -6.30
N SER A 27 -16.92 21.88 -6.57
CA SER A 27 -18.34 22.08 -6.25
C SER A 27 -18.61 22.07 -4.74
N LYS A 28 -17.91 21.23 -3.95
CA LYS A 28 -18.02 21.23 -2.48
C LYS A 28 -17.55 22.54 -1.83
N LYS A 29 -16.59 23.25 -2.42
CA LYS A 29 -16.17 24.57 -1.93
C LYS A 29 -17.16 25.70 -2.27
N GLY A 30 -18.12 25.46 -3.15
CA GLY A 30 -19.12 26.44 -3.61
C GLY A 30 -20.40 26.52 -2.76
N GLY A 31 -20.57 25.65 -1.76
CA GLY A 31 -21.71 25.70 -0.83
C GLY A 31 -23.05 25.20 -1.38
N ASP A 32 -23.05 24.36 -2.42
CA ASP A 32 -24.26 23.70 -2.91
C ASP A 32 -24.36 22.29 -2.30
N ASP A 33 -25.15 22.17 -1.25
CA ASP A 33 -25.33 21.01 -0.37
C ASP A 33 -26.28 19.96 -1.01
N ALA A 34 -26.14 19.72 -2.32
CA ALA A 34 -27.12 18.95 -3.11
C ALA A 34 -26.51 17.90 -4.05
N ILE A 35 -25.33 17.36 -3.71
CA ILE A 35 -24.86 16.09 -4.29
C ILE A 35 -24.34 15.22 -3.13
N GLU A 36 -25.29 14.69 -2.36
CA GLU A 36 -25.07 13.46 -1.62
C GLU A 36 -24.90 12.31 -2.62
N GLU A 37 -23.87 11.51 -2.36
CA GLU A 37 -23.56 10.20 -2.93
C GLU A 37 -22.99 10.15 -4.37
N GLU A 38 -21.88 9.40 -4.50
CA GLU A 38 -21.23 8.97 -5.75
C GLU A 38 -20.11 9.82 -6.39
N ALA A 39 -19.33 10.56 -5.61
CA ALA A 39 -18.01 11.04 -6.08
C ALA A 39 -16.87 10.89 -5.07
N ALA A 40 -17.03 9.94 -4.16
CA ALA A 40 -15.99 9.45 -3.26
C ALA A 40 -15.97 7.92 -3.32
N ASN A 41 -15.73 7.32 -4.50
CA ASN A 41 -15.07 6.01 -4.52
C ASN A 41 -13.59 6.24 -4.17
N ASP A 42 -13.41 6.72 -2.95
CA ASP A 42 -12.17 6.69 -2.21
C ASP A 42 -11.79 5.22 -2.08
N ALA A 43 -10.49 4.93 -2.04
CA ALA A 43 -10.02 3.58 -1.72
C ALA A 43 -10.48 3.11 -0.31
N GLU A 44 -11.28 3.91 0.40
CA GLU A 44 -11.85 3.68 1.72
C GLU A 44 -13.10 2.78 1.72
N ASP A 45 -13.85 2.67 0.61
CA ASP A 45 -15.08 1.85 0.53
C ASP A 45 -14.87 0.47 -0.14
N VAL A 46 -13.65 0.14 -0.53
CA VAL A 46 -13.32 -1.20 -1.02
C VAL A 46 -13.16 -2.13 0.19
N ASP A 47 -14.05 -3.10 0.37
CA ASP A 47 -13.86 -4.18 1.34
C ASP A 47 -12.62 -5.00 0.93
N ILE A 48 -11.51 -4.74 1.61
CA ILE A 48 -10.20 -5.37 1.33
C ILE A 48 -10.24 -6.89 1.47
N PHE A 49 -11.18 -7.44 2.24
CA PHE A 49 -11.30 -8.89 2.44
C PHE A 49 -12.08 -9.56 1.32
N SER A 50 -12.88 -8.81 0.56
CA SER A 50 -13.61 -9.33 -0.60
C SER A 50 -12.83 -9.19 -1.92
N VAL A 51 -11.63 -8.58 -1.91
CA VAL A 51 -10.82 -8.39 -3.12
C VAL A 51 -10.22 -9.72 -3.59
N GLU A 52 -10.65 -10.18 -4.77
CA GLU A 52 -10.10 -11.37 -5.42
C GLU A 52 -8.82 -11.07 -6.22
N ASP A 53 -8.77 -9.92 -6.90
CA ASP A 53 -7.60 -9.46 -7.66
C ASP A 53 -7.16 -8.06 -7.23
N ILE A 54 -6.04 -8.00 -6.50
CA ILE A 54 -5.46 -6.73 -6.05
C ILE A 54 -4.88 -5.88 -7.20
N CYS A 55 -4.74 -6.42 -8.42
CA CYS A 55 -4.37 -5.67 -9.62
C CYS A 55 -5.57 -5.05 -10.36
N ASP A 56 -6.79 -5.43 -10.01
CA ASP A 56 -8.03 -4.91 -10.61
C ASP A 56 -9.20 -5.03 -9.63
N VAL A 57 -9.43 -3.97 -8.85
CA VAL A 57 -10.60 -3.83 -7.97
C VAL A 57 -11.80 -3.23 -8.72
N GLY A 58 -11.74 -3.16 -10.05
CA GLY A 58 -12.74 -2.58 -10.93
C GLY A 58 -12.13 -1.59 -11.92
N ASN A 59 -12.57 -1.64 -13.18
CA ASN A 59 -12.13 -0.76 -14.27
C ASN A 59 -10.60 -0.72 -14.48
N GLY A 60 -9.89 -1.81 -14.14
CA GLY A 60 -8.43 -1.89 -14.24
C GLY A 60 -7.68 -1.12 -13.16
N GLU A 61 -8.36 -0.64 -12.11
CA GLU A 61 -7.76 0.05 -10.98
C GLU A 61 -7.11 -0.95 -10.02
N PRO A 62 -5.79 -0.89 -9.77
CA PRO A 62 -5.19 -1.71 -8.73
C PRO A 62 -5.54 -1.17 -7.33
N LEU A 63 -5.61 -2.04 -6.33
CA LEU A 63 -5.89 -1.66 -4.94
C LEU A 63 -4.87 -0.64 -4.38
N PHE A 64 -3.63 -0.71 -4.87
CA PHE A 64 -2.52 0.19 -4.54
C PHE A 64 -2.42 1.40 -5.48
N SER A 65 -3.49 1.75 -6.21
CA SER A 65 -3.51 2.87 -7.17
C SER A 65 -3.08 4.20 -6.55
N ASN A 66 -3.44 4.43 -5.29
CA ASN A 66 -3.17 5.66 -4.56
C ASN A 66 -1.88 5.62 -3.73
N PHE A 67 -1.07 4.56 -3.80
CA PHE A 67 0.19 4.49 -3.04
C PHE A 67 1.13 5.61 -3.44
N GLY A 68 1.55 6.40 -2.44
CA GLY A 68 2.64 7.34 -2.51
C GLY A 68 4.00 6.67 -2.29
N PHE A 69 5.05 7.49 -2.21
CA PHE A 69 6.39 7.00 -1.95
C PHE A 69 6.49 6.32 -0.57
N GLU A 70 5.87 6.93 0.44
CA GLU A 70 5.84 6.46 1.82
C GLU A 70 5.14 5.10 1.95
N ASP A 71 4.04 4.88 1.22
CA ASP A 71 3.32 3.60 1.22
C ASP A 71 4.18 2.48 0.64
N TRP A 72 4.90 2.74 -0.45
CA TRP A 72 5.85 1.79 -1.03
C TRP A 72 7.02 1.51 -0.09
N ALA A 73 7.56 2.53 0.58
CA ALA A 73 8.62 2.37 1.56
C ALA A 73 8.17 1.53 2.77
N LEU A 74 6.96 1.78 3.28
CA LEU A 74 6.38 1.02 4.39
C LEU A 74 6.07 -0.42 3.99
N LEU A 75 5.55 -0.67 2.79
CA LEU A 75 5.33 -2.03 2.27
C LEU A 75 6.66 -2.80 2.18
N GLN A 76 7.69 -2.17 1.62
CA GLN A 76 9.02 -2.78 1.52
C GLN A 76 9.59 -3.10 2.91
N LEU A 77 9.50 -2.16 3.86
CA LEU A 77 9.98 -2.38 5.22
C LEU A 77 9.22 -3.53 5.90
N ARG A 78 7.90 -3.59 5.78
CA ARG A 78 7.10 -4.71 6.33
C ARG A 78 7.52 -6.05 5.73
N PHE A 79 7.74 -6.10 4.42
CA PHE A 79 8.18 -7.32 3.76
C PHE A 79 9.59 -7.74 4.20
N ASP A 80 10.52 -6.78 4.32
CA ASP A 80 11.87 -7.04 4.82
C ASP A 80 11.80 -7.55 6.29
N LEU A 81 10.99 -6.96 7.16
CA LEU A 81 10.83 -7.44 8.55
C LEU A 81 10.15 -8.81 8.66
N TYR A 82 9.16 -9.10 7.81
CA TYR A 82 8.52 -10.42 7.77
C TYR A 82 9.49 -11.52 7.35
N THR A 83 10.25 -11.27 6.28
CA THR A 83 11.24 -12.23 5.78
C THR A 83 12.42 -12.36 6.76
N LEU A 84 12.78 -11.31 7.49
CA LEU A 84 13.76 -11.34 8.57
C LEU A 84 13.34 -12.30 9.67
N GLN A 85 12.08 -12.22 10.12
CA GLN A 85 11.53 -13.11 11.14
C GLN A 85 11.57 -14.57 10.68
N LEU A 86 11.17 -14.84 9.43
CA LEU A 86 11.22 -16.18 8.87
C LEU A 86 12.65 -16.74 8.75
N ALA A 87 13.61 -15.91 8.34
CA ALA A 87 15.00 -16.29 8.25
C ALA A 87 15.61 -16.54 9.63
N PHE A 88 15.35 -15.65 10.60
CA PHE A 88 15.79 -15.82 11.98
C PHE A 88 15.30 -17.13 12.59
N LYS A 89 14.02 -17.48 12.40
CA LYS A 89 13.45 -18.74 12.90
C LYS A 89 14.14 -19.98 12.31
N LYS A 90 14.62 -19.91 11.06
CA LYS A 90 15.33 -21.01 10.41
C LYS A 90 16.78 -21.13 10.87
N ASP A 91 17.42 -20.00 11.16
CA ASP A 91 18.85 -19.95 11.50
C ASP A 91 19.13 -20.13 13.00
N VAL A 92 18.15 -19.85 13.85
CA VAL A 92 18.29 -19.98 15.30
C VAL A 92 17.83 -21.37 15.73
N ASP A 93 18.80 -22.22 16.04
CA ASP A 93 18.63 -23.55 16.61
C ASP A 93 18.62 -23.48 18.15
N ASP A 94 17.77 -22.62 18.71
CA ASP A 94 17.69 -22.36 20.15
C ASP A 94 16.22 -22.12 20.56
N GLU A 95 15.63 -23.09 21.27
CA GLU A 95 14.24 -23.06 21.70
C GLU A 95 13.93 -21.94 22.72
N GLU A 96 14.94 -21.42 23.42
CA GLU A 96 14.77 -20.29 24.36
C GLU A 96 14.77 -18.93 23.64
N ARG A 97 15.22 -18.89 22.38
CA ARG A 97 15.22 -17.66 21.55
C ARG A 97 13.97 -17.57 20.69
N ILE A 98 12.89 -17.15 21.33
CA ILE A 98 11.55 -17.08 20.75
C ILE A 98 11.44 -16.01 19.63
N GLY A 99 12.35 -15.04 19.55
CA GLY A 99 12.33 -14.01 18.51
C GLY A 99 13.50 -13.02 18.55
N ILE A 100 13.39 -11.98 17.71
CA ILE A 100 14.36 -10.88 17.65
C ILE A 100 13.93 -9.80 18.65
N THR A 101 14.78 -9.51 19.64
CA THR A 101 14.57 -8.36 20.52
C THR A 101 14.84 -7.05 19.79
N GLU A 102 14.21 -5.96 20.24
CA GLU A 102 14.39 -4.63 19.65
C GLU A 102 15.86 -4.22 19.52
N ALA A 103 16.67 -4.47 20.56
CA ALA A 103 18.10 -4.19 20.57
C ALA A 103 18.90 -4.93 19.50
N HIS A 104 18.44 -6.11 19.06
CA HIS A 104 19.10 -6.91 18.03
C HIS A 104 18.51 -6.70 16.63
N MET A 105 17.41 -5.94 16.49
CA MET A 105 16.74 -5.73 15.21
C MET A 105 17.70 -5.14 14.17
N ALA A 106 18.38 -4.04 14.50
CA ALA A 106 19.32 -3.40 13.58
C ALA A 106 20.49 -4.32 13.19
N PHE A 107 20.99 -5.11 14.15
CA PHE A 107 22.05 -6.09 13.89
C PHE A 107 21.59 -7.15 12.88
N TYR A 108 20.44 -7.77 13.11
CA TYR A 108 19.94 -8.82 12.21
C TYR A 108 19.51 -8.25 10.85
N TYR A 109 18.88 -7.08 10.82
CA TYR A 109 18.54 -6.40 9.58
C TYR A 109 19.79 -6.15 8.72
N ASN A 110 20.87 -5.64 9.33
CA ASN A 110 22.15 -5.49 8.62
C ASN A 110 22.79 -6.84 8.24
N LYS A 111 22.74 -7.84 9.12
CA LYS A 111 23.31 -9.17 8.87
C LYS A 111 22.73 -9.80 7.60
N TYR A 112 21.40 -9.79 7.45
CA TYR A 112 20.70 -10.44 6.34
C TYR A 112 20.62 -9.57 5.09
N TYR A 113 20.32 -8.27 5.21
CA TYR A 113 20.07 -7.42 4.04
C TYR A 113 21.25 -6.54 3.63
N LYS A 114 22.30 -6.42 4.46
CA LYS A 114 23.42 -5.47 4.24
C LYS A 114 22.94 -4.02 4.08
N LYS A 115 21.81 -3.69 4.69
CA LYS A 115 21.21 -2.35 4.72
C LYS A 115 21.33 -1.76 6.12
N GLN A 116 21.24 -0.44 6.19
CA GLN A 116 20.95 0.25 7.44
C GLN A 116 19.43 0.42 7.55
N LEU A 117 18.90 0.20 8.76
CA LEU A 117 17.50 0.41 9.07
C LEU A 117 17.22 1.91 9.23
#